data_AF-M1EKU3-F1
#
_entry.id   AF-M1EKU3-F1
#
_cell.length_a   1.000
_cell.length_b   1.000
_cell.length_c   1.000
_cell.angle_alpha   90.00
_cell.angle_beta   90.00
_cell.angle_gamma   90.00
#
_symmetry.space_group_name_H-M   'P 1'
#
loop_
_entity.id
_entity.type
_entity.pdbx_description
1 polymer ?
#
loop_
_entity_poly.entity_id
_entity_poly.type
_entity_poly.pdbx_seq_one_letter_code
_entity_poly.pdbx_strand_id
1 'polypeptide(L)'
;HDQEDCSFDGVYQPKVKGAFVAFAGFYYTASAFNLSGSFSLNAFNSSTWDFCSESWSQLPLLLPRFDEVYARSYCFSAHYIYHLLVNGYRFTEETWPQIHFKKEVGNSSIAWSLGYMLSLTNQIPAESPLIRLPMDLPAFMGILAFFTAVALLCLAFLVYLYALSRKQRHSQHAFDHTVDS
;
A
#
# COMPACT_ATOMS: atom_id res chain seq x y z
N HIS A 1 -17.99 27.37 15.88
CA HIS A 1 -17.46 26.23 15.12
C HIS A 1 -16.34 26.79 14.29
N ASP A 2 -15.12 26.43 14.65
CA ASP A 2 -13.91 27.04 14.12
C ASP A 2 -13.80 26.77 12.63
N GLN A 3 -13.73 27.86 11.88
CA GLN A 3 -13.57 27.92 10.44
C GLN A 3 -12.12 27.57 10.06
N GLU A 4 -11.56 26.49 10.62
CA GLU A 4 -10.14 26.13 10.41
C GLU A 4 -9.95 24.93 9.46
N ASP A 5 -10.97 24.11 9.23
CA ASP A 5 -10.87 22.89 8.39
C ASP A 5 -11.88 22.91 7.24
N CYS A 6 -11.88 23.98 6.44
CA CYS A 6 -12.69 24.07 5.21
C CYS A 6 -11.82 24.35 3.99
N SER A 7 -12.22 23.81 2.83
CA SER A 7 -11.64 24.17 1.54
C SER A 7 -12.23 25.49 1.03
N PHE A 8 -13.27 25.42 0.20
CA PHE A 8 -14.07 26.54 -0.28
C PHE A 8 -15.57 26.22 -0.10
N ASP A 9 -16.42 27.25 -0.18
CA ASP A 9 -17.89 27.15 -0.02
C ASP A 9 -18.38 26.45 1.27
N GLY A 10 -17.57 26.54 2.35
CA GLY A 10 -17.89 25.91 3.63
C GLY A 10 -17.80 24.37 3.64
N VAL A 11 -17.21 23.78 2.61
CA VAL A 11 -16.99 22.33 2.54
C VAL A 11 -15.84 21.93 3.45
N TYR A 12 -16.10 20.99 4.37
CA TYR A 12 -15.09 20.47 5.29
C TYR A 12 -13.92 19.83 4.53
N GLN A 13 -12.70 20.17 4.92
CA GLN A 13 -11.47 19.56 4.42
C GLN A 13 -10.42 19.50 5.55
N PRO A 14 -9.87 18.33 5.87
CA PRO A 14 -8.75 18.23 6.80
C PRO A 14 -7.49 18.89 6.21
N LYS A 15 -6.54 19.26 7.09
CA LYS A 15 -5.23 19.77 6.68
C LYS A 15 -4.53 18.78 5.74
N VAL A 16 -4.01 19.30 4.63
CA VAL A 16 -3.29 18.48 3.64
C VAL A 16 -2.05 17.84 4.26
N LYS A 17 -1.87 16.54 4.05
CA LYS A 17 -0.77 15.77 4.63
C LYS A 17 -0.36 14.63 3.71
N GLY A 18 0.95 14.50 3.49
CA GLY A 18 1.54 13.42 2.72
C GLY A 18 1.68 13.75 1.23
N ALA A 19 2.13 12.78 0.45
CA ALA A 19 2.33 12.95 -0.98
C ALA A 19 1.01 12.84 -1.76
N PHE A 20 0.81 13.73 -2.71
CA PHE A 20 -0.33 13.74 -3.61
C PHE A 20 0.12 13.48 -5.04
N VAL A 21 -0.78 12.93 -5.86
CA VAL A 21 -0.54 12.79 -7.30
C VAL A 21 -1.62 13.55 -8.05
N ALA A 22 -1.19 14.55 -8.82
CA ALA A 22 -2.06 15.35 -9.67
C ALA A 22 -2.02 14.77 -11.10
N PHE A 23 -3.11 14.14 -11.52
CA PHE A 23 -3.24 13.45 -12.81
C PHE A 23 -4.29 14.12 -13.71
N ALA A 24 -4.54 13.54 -14.89
CA ALA A 24 -5.49 14.07 -15.87
C ALA A 24 -5.23 15.56 -16.22
N GLY A 25 -6.24 16.43 -16.14
CA GLY A 25 -6.12 17.84 -16.52
C GLY A 25 -5.00 18.60 -15.80
N PHE A 26 -4.71 18.24 -14.54
CA PHE A 26 -3.59 18.82 -13.80
C PHE A 26 -2.25 18.51 -14.49
N TYR A 27 -2.02 17.24 -14.82
CA TYR A 27 -0.80 16.80 -15.50
C TYR A 27 -0.66 17.45 -16.88
N TYR A 28 -1.71 17.42 -17.70
CA TYR A 28 -1.63 17.94 -19.07
C TYR A 28 -1.38 19.44 -19.09
N THR A 29 -2.02 20.20 -18.19
CA THR A 29 -1.79 21.65 -18.05
C THR A 29 -0.36 21.95 -17.62
N ALA A 30 0.16 21.27 -16.59
CA ALA A 30 1.55 21.44 -16.18
C ALA A 30 2.54 21.05 -17.29
N SER A 31 2.27 19.97 -18.02
CA SER A 31 3.11 19.49 -19.11
C SER A 31 3.17 20.45 -20.30
N ALA A 32 2.14 21.27 -20.51
CA ALA A 32 2.14 22.31 -21.53
C ALA A 32 3.25 23.35 -21.29
N PHE A 33 3.67 23.52 -20.03
CA PHE A 33 4.74 24.42 -19.62
C PHE A 33 6.07 23.69 -19.38
N ASN A 34 6.21 22.45 -19.88
CA ASN A 34 7.36 21.58 -19.61
C ASN A 34 7.59 21.26 -18.12
N LEU A 35 6.55 21.40 -17.28
CA LEU A 35 6.61 21.01 -15.87
C LEU A 35 6.13 19.56 -15.70
N SER A 36 6.87 18.78 -14.93
CA SER A 36 6.53 17.38 -14.65
C SER A 36 7.05 16.93 -13.28
N GLY A 37 6.43 15.91 -12.69
CA GLY A 37 6.86 15.42 -11.38
C GLY A 37 6.59 16.43 -10.28
N SER A 38 7.61 16.77 -9.50
CA SER A 38 7.52 17.77 -8.43
C SER A 38 8.40 18.97 -8.77
N PHE A 39 7.87 20.17 -8.56
CA PHE A 39 8.49 21.46 -8.85
C PHE A 39 7.98 22.50 -7.84
N SER A 40 8.63 23.66 -7.73
CA SER A 40 8.22 24.70 -6.78
C SER A 40 6.94 25.43 -7.21
N LEU A 41 6.21 25.97 -6.24
CA LEU A 41 5.04 26.81 -6.52
C LEU A 41 5.42 28.03 -7.36
N ASN A 42 6.59 28.62 -7.09
CA ASN A 42 7.11 29.74 -7.87
C ASN A 42 7.32 29.37 -9.34
N ALA A 43 7.90 28.20 -9.64
CA ALA A 43 8.07 27.74 -11.02
C ALA A 43 6.72 27.58 -11.75
N PHE A 44 5.70 27.06 -11.06
CA PHE A 44 4.35 26.98 -11.63
C PHE A 44 3.77 28.36 -11.96
N ASN A 45 3.88 29.30 -11.01
CA ASN A 45 3.33 30.64 -11.16
C ASN A 45 4.05 31.43 -12.25
N SER A 46 5.39 31.40 -12.28
CA SER A 46 6.18 32.07 -13.32
C SER A 46 5.85 31.49 -14.69
N SER A 47 5.84 30.16 -14.85
CA SER A 47 5.49 29.52 -16.13
C SER A 47 4.06 29.84 -16.57
N THR A 48 3.12 29.97 -15.63
CA THR A 48 1.75 30.38 -15.93
C THR A 48 1.70 31.80 -16.46
N TRP A 49 2.38 32.74 -15.78
CA TRP A 49 2.46 34.14 -16.21
C TRP A 49 3.15 34.32 -17.56
N ASP A 50 4.28 33.64 -17.75
CA ASP A 50 5.03 33.66 -19.00
C ASP A 50 4.13 33.20 -20.14
N PHE A 51 3.50 32.02 -20.00
CA PHE A 51 2.60 31.48 -21.03
C PHE A 51 1.37 32.35 -21.31
N CYS A 52 0.71 32.86 -20.25
CA CYS A 52 -0.50 33.67 -20.39
C CYS A 52 -0.25 35.05 -21.01
N SER A 53 0.99 35.53 -20.99
CA SER A 53 1.38 36.83 -21.55
C SER A 53 1.74 36.76 -23.05
N GLU A 54 1.86 35.54 -23.59
CA GLU A 54 2.25 35.31 -24.97
C GLU A 54 1.12 35.57 -25.97
N SER A 55 1.48 35.97 -27.18
CA SER A 55 0.51 36.10 -28.25
C SER A 55 0.14 34.73 -28.82
N TRP A 56 -1.11 34.60 -29.27
CA TRP A 56 -1.63 33.36 -29.85
C TRP A 56 -0.72 32.76 -30.94
N SER A 57 -0.09 33.61 -31.75
CA SER A 57 0.83 33.23 -32.83
C SER A 57 2.13 32.56 -32.34
N GLN A 58 2.54 32.76 -31.10
CA GLN A 58 3.76 32.16 -30.53
C GLN A 58 3.51 30.77 -29.94
N LEU A 59 2.26 30.46 -29.56
CA LEU A 59 1.92 29.21 -28.89
C LEU A 59 2.34 27.93 -29.65
N PRO A 60 2.29 27.87 -31.00
CA PRO A 60 2.78 26.70 -31.73
C PRO A 60 4.28 26.42 -31.56
N LEU A 61 5.08 27.44 -31.22
CA LEU A 61 6.51 27.31 -31.00
C LEU A 61 6.85 26.96 -29.54
N LEU A 62 5.99 27.37 -28.61
CA LEU A 62 6.20 27.19 -27.16
C LEU A 62 5.69 25.83 -26.66
N LEU A 63 4.58 25.34 -27.21
CA LEU A 63 3.95 24.11 -26.76
C LEU A 63 4.67 22.88 -27.32
N PRO A 64 4.99 21.86 -26.49
CA PRO A 64 5.59 20.61 -26.95
C PRO A 64 4.75 19.90 -28.01
N ARG A 65 3.42 20.06 -27.94
CA ARG A 65 2.45 19.64 -28.94
C ARG A 65 1.36 20.68 -29.04
N PHE A 66 1.31 21.38 -30.15
CA PHE A 66 0.25 22.33 -30.43
C PHE A 66 -1.02 21.60 -30.87
N ASP A 67 -2.08 21.78 -30.08
CA ASP A 67 -3.45 21.42 -30.45
C ASP A 67 -4.32 22.61 -30.04
N GLU A 68 -4.93 23.25 -31.04
CA GLU A 68 -5.67 24.50 -30.85
C GLU A 68 -6.80 24.36 -29.82
N VAL A 69 -7.48 23.21 -29.76
CA VAL A 69 -8.61 23.00 -28.84
C VAL A 69 -8.12 23.06 -27.40
N TYR A 70 -6.99 22.43 -27.10
CA TYR A 70 -6.41 22.46 -25.75
C TYR A 70 -5.66 23.77 -25.47
N ALA A 71 -4.95 24.32 -26.45
CA ALA A 71 -4.17 25.55 -26.31
C ALA A 71 -5.02 26.73 -25.84
N ARG A 72 -6.27 26.84 -26.33
CA ARG A 72 -7.25 27.87 -25.89
C ARG A 72 -7.55 27.81 -24.40
N SER A 73 -7.39 26.65 -23.77
CA SER A 73 -7.79 26.41 -22.38
C SER A 73 -6.63 26.46 -21.38
N TYR A 74 -5.37 26.38 -21.81
CA TYR A 74 -4.24 26.20 -20.89
C TYR A 74 -4.05 27.37 -19.93
N CYS A 75 -4.15 28.62 -20.39
CA CYS A 75 -3.99 29.78 -19.51
C CYS A 75 -5.07 29.81 -18.41
N PHE A 76 -6.35 29.62 -18.79
CA PHE A 76 -7.44 29.51 -17.82
C PHE A 76 -7.24 28.32 -16.87
N SER A 77 -6.90 27.15 -17.42
CA SER A 77 -6.71 25.92 -16.63
C SER A 77 -5.58 26.07 -15.62
N ALA A 78 -4.48 26.75 -15.99
CA ALA A 78 -3.36 26.98 -15.10
C ALA A 78 -3.73 27.89 -13.92
N HIS A 79 -4.41 29.00 -14.18
CA HIS A 79 -4.95 29.86 -13.11
C HIS A 79 -5.98 29.13 -12.25
N TYR A 80 -6.87 28.35 -12.87
CA TYR A 80 -7.84 27.53 -12.14
C TYR A 80 -7.14 26.54 -11.20
N ILE A 81 -6.12 25.82 -11.69
CA ILE A 81 -5.31 24.90 -10.88
C ILE A 81 -4.64 25.64 -9.72
N TYR A 82 -4.03 26.80 -9.97
CA TYR A 82 -3.41 27.62 -8.92
C TYR A 82 -4.43 27.96 -7.84
N HIS A 83 -5.57 28.55 -8.21
CA HIS A 83 -6.59 28.95 -7.25
C HIS A 83 -7.22 27.75 -6.53
N LEU A 84 -7.44 26.63 -7.22
CA LEU A 84 -7.99 25.43 -6.62
C LEU A 84 -7.04 24.83 -5.59
N LEU A 85 -5.76 24.67 -5.93
CA LEU A 85 -4.78 24.02 -5.05
C LEU A 85 -4.36 24.95 -3.90
N VAL A 86 -4.05 26.21 -4.19
CA VAL A 86 -3.53 27.16 -3.20
C VAL A 86 -4.66 27.76 -2.36
N ASN A 87 -5.68 28.33 -2.99
CA ASN A 87 -6.74 29.05 -2.26
C ASN A 87 -7.84 28.10 -1.77
N GLY A 88 -8.18 27.07 -2.56
CA GLY A 88 -9.17 26.06 -2.21
C GLY A 88 -8.63 25.02 -1.24
N TYR A 89 -7.67 24.22 -1.68
CA TYR A 89 -7.16 23.09 -0.91
C TYR A 89 -6.06 23.46 0.10
N ARG A 90 -5.63 24.72 0.13
CA ARG A 90 -4.66 25.25 1.12
C ARG A 90 -3.26 24.65 1.00
N PHE A 91 -2.82 24.30 -0.21
CA PHE A 91 -1.41 24.05 -0.46
C PHE A 91 -0.62 25.35 -0.34
N THR A 92 0.48 25.31 0.42
CA THR A 92 1.41 26.42 0.63
C THR A 92 2.69 26.17 -0.16
N GLU A 93 3.60 27.14 -0.18
CA GLU A 93 4.92 26.95 -0.79
C GLU A 93 5.69 25.76 -0.18
N GLU A 94 5.47 25.48 1.11
CA GLU A 94 6.09 24.35 1.82
C GLU A 94 5.45 22.99 1.48
N THR A 95 4.13 22.94 1.29
CA THR A 95 3.41 21.68 1.00
C THR A 95 3.26 21.40 -0.48
N TRP A 96 3.38 22.40 -1.36
CA TRP A 96 3.29 22.23 -2.81
C TRP A 96 4.25 21.18 -3.39
N PRO A 97 5.52 21.08 -2.97
CA PRO A 97 6.43 20.06 -3.47
C PRO A 97 5.98 18.61 -3.21
N GLN A 98 5.01 18.40 -2.31
CA GLN A 98 4.40 17.09 -2.04
C GLN A 98 3.45 16.64 -3.15
N ILE A 99 3.08 17.53 -4.09
CA ILE A 99 2.24 17.21 -5.24
C ILE A 99 3.11 16.75 -6.39
N HIS A 100 2.84 15.55 -6.90
CA HIS A 100 3.50 14.99 -8.07
C HIS A 100 2.56 14.98 -9.28
N PHE A 101 2.88 15.77 -10.28
CA PHE A 101 2.15 15.83 -11.55
C PHE A 101 2.58 14.64 -12.43
N LYS A 102 1.69 13.64 -12.57
CA LYS A 102 1.96 12.39 -13.30
C LYS A 102 0.73 11.89 -14.04
N LYS A 103 0.94 11.30 -15.23
CA LYS A 103 -0.13 10.62 -15.99
C LYS A 103 -0.17 9.11 -15.78
N GLU A 104 0.94 8.50 -15.38
CA GLU A 104 1.11 7.04 -15.35
C GLU A 104 2.00 6.57 -14.20
N VAL A 105 1.77 5.34 -13.75
CA VAL A 105 2.61 4.58 -12.81
C VAL A 105 2.72 3.15 -13.35
N GLY A 106 3.93 2.61 -13.46
CA GLY A 106 4.15 1.23 -13.93
C GLY A 106 3.48 0.93 -15.28
N ASN A 107 3.62 1.84 -16.25
CA ASN A 107 2.99 1.78 -17.57
C ASN A 107 1.44 1.76 -17.58
N SER A 108 0.81 2.06 -16.44
CA SER A 108 -0.65 2.15 -16.31
C SER A 108 -1.07 3.61 -16.10
N SER A 109 -2.06 4.08 -16.86
CA SER A 109 -2.62 5.42 -16.68
C SER A 109 -3.28 5.58 -15.31
N ILE A 110 -3.03 6.71 -14.65
CA ILE A 110 -3.64 7.01 -13.35
C ILE A 110 -5.08 7.47 -13.59
N ALA A 111 -6.04 6.65 -13.16
CA ALA A 111 -7.46 6.96 -13.20
C ALA A 111 -8.23 6.10 -12.18
N TRP A 112 -9.46 6.49 -11.88
CA TRP A 112 -10.37 5.74 -11.01
C TRP A 112 -10.79 4.39 -11.59
N SER A 113 -10.72 4.22 -12.91
CA SER A 113 -11.21 3.03 -13.63
C SER A 113 -10.53 1.73 -13.18
N LEU A 114 -9.22 1.75 -12.95
CA LEU A 114 -8.48 0.58 -12.48
C LEU A 114 -8.92 0.19 -11.06
N GLY A 115 -8.99 1.16 -10.14
CA GLY A 115 -9.46 0.92 -8.77
C GLY A 115 -10.90 0.41 -8.73
N TYR A 116 -11.76 0.94 -9.61
CA TYR A 116 -13.14 0.50 -9.77
C TYR A 116 -13.23 -0.96 -10.24
N MET A 117 -12.46 -1.33 -11.28
CA MET A 117 -12.36 -2.71 -11.75
C MET A 117 -11.88 -3.65 -10.64
N LEU A 118 -10.81 -3.28 -9.92
CA LEU A 118 -10.27 -4.09 -8.82
C LEU A 118 -11.28 -4.28 -7.70
N SER A 119 -12.06 -3.24 -7.37
CA SER A 119 -13.12 -3.30 -6.37
C SER A 119 -14.25 -4.23 -6.80
N LEU A 120 -14.76 -4.10 -8.03
CA LEU A 120 -15.87 -4.93 -8.52
C LEU A 120 -15.48 -6.40 -8.73
N THR A 121 -14.20 -6.65 -8.98
CA THR A 121 -13.67 -8.01 -9.17
C THR A 121 -13.14 -8.62 -7.87
N ASN A 122 -13.29 -7.94 -6.73
CA ASN A 122 -12.82 -8.37 -5.42
C ASN A 122 -11.32 -8.75 -5.41
N GLN A 123 -10.52 -7.99 -6.17
CA GLN A 123 -9.07 -8.19 -6.28
C GLN A 123 -8.28 -7.40 -5.23
N ILE A 124 -8.95 -6.57 -4.43
CA ILE A 124 -8.35 -5.87 -3.29
C ILE A 124 -8.73 -6.66 -2.02
N PRO A 125 -7.82 -7.48 -1.46
CA PRO A 125 -8.14 -8.23 -0.25
C PRO A 125 -8.27 -7.28 0.94
N ALA A 126 -9.33 -7.46 1.74
CA ALA A 126 -9.55 -6.65 2.95
C ALA A 126 -8.52 -6.93 4.05
N GLU A 127 -8.06 -8.18 4.09
CA GLU A 127 -7.04 -8.64 5.02
C GLU A 127 -5.83 -9.07 4.20
N SER A 128 -4.63 -8.63 4.60
CA SER A 128 -3.44 -9.36 4.16
C SER A 128 -3.60 -10.83 4.57
N PRO A 129 -3.07 -11.80 3.81
CA PRO A 129 -3.07 -13.20 4.22
C PRO A 129 -2.29 -13.33 5.54
N LEU A 130 -2.98 -13.12 6.66
CA LEU A 130 -2.46 -13.08 8.03
C LEU A 130 -2.41 -14.47 8.63
N ILE A 131 -2.12 -15.45 7.80
CA ILE A 131 -1.63 -16.74 8.26
C ILE A 131 -0.23 -16.93 7.68
N ARG A 132 0.70 -16.05 8.11
CA ARG A 132 2.08 -16.52 8.26
C ARG A 132 2.04 -17.51 9.42
N LEU A 133 1.73 -18.77 9.13
CA LEU A 133 2.01 -19.86 10.06
C LEU A 133 3.46 -19.65 10.52
N PRO A 134 3.76 -19.74 11.82
CA PRO A 134 5.12 -19.53 12.34
C PRO A 134 6.15 -20.52 11.76
N MET A 135 5.69 -21.49 10.97
CA MET A 135 6.39 -22.64 10.46
C MET A 135 5.66 -23.15 9.21
N ASP A 136 6.42 -23.50 8.17
CA ASP A 136 5.84 -24.08 6.95
C ASP A 136 5.10 -25.38 7.27
N LEU A 137 3.99 -25.62 6.57
CA LEU A 137 3.14 -26.80 6.74
C LEU A 137 3.92 -28.14 6.80
N PRO A 138 4.93 -28.43 5.94
CA PRO A 138 5.72 -29.64 6.05
C PRO A 138 6.57 -29.72 7.34
N ALA A 139 7.11 -28.60 7.82
CA ALA A 139 7.88 -28.57 9.07
C ALA A 139 6.97 -28.87 10.28
N PHE A 140 5.75 -28.33 10.28
CA PHE A 140 4.73 -28.62 11.28
C PHE A 140 4.36 -30.11 11.32
N MET A 141 4.06 -30.69 10.15
CA MET A 141 3.72 -32.10 10.06
C MET A 141 4.88 -33.01 10.49
N GLY A 142 6.13 -32.65 10.15
CA GLY A 142 7.32 -33.38 10.56
C GLY A 142 7.53 -33.40 12.07
N ILE A 143 7.39 -32.24 12.73
CA ILE A 143 7.51 -32.11 14.18
C ILE A 143 6.44 -32.92 14.90
N LEU A 144 5.20 -32.87 14.42
CA LEU A 144 4.08 -33.58 15.01
C LEU A 144 4.25 -35.11 14.90
N ALA A 145 4.72 -35.60 13.74
CA ALA A 145 5.07 -37.01 13.55
C ALA A 145 6.23 -37.48 14.46
N PHE A 146 7.25 -36.63 14.66
CA PHE A 146 8.36 -36.95 15.56
C PHE A 146 7.91 -37.09 17.02
N PHE A 147 7.16 -36.11 17.54
CA PHE A 147 6.68 -36.16 18.93
C PHE A 147 5.74 -37.34 19.20
N THR A 148 4.87 -37.67 18.23
CA THR A 148 3.97 -38.83 18.34
C THR A 148 4.75 -40.15 18.34
N ALA A 149 5.77 -40.31 17.49
CA ALA A 149 6.63 -41.49 17.49
C ALA A 149 7.39 -41.66 18.82
N VAL A 150 7.96 -40.59 19.36
CA VAL A 150 8.67 -40.61 20.64
C VAL A 150 7.72 -41.00 21.78
N ALA A 151 6.51 -40.44 21.82
CA ALA A 151 5.51 -40.77 22.85
C ALA A 151 5.12 -42.26 22.81
N LEU A 152 4.93 -42.83 21.61
CA LEU A 152 4.64 -44.26 21.45
C LEU A 152 5.80 -45.16 21.91
N LEU A 153 7.05 -44.78 21.61
CA LEU A 153 8.24 -45.49 22.08
C LEU A 153 8.36 -45.44 23.60
N CYS A 154 8.11 -44.28 24.22
CA CYS A 154 8.10 -44.15 25.67
C CYS A 154 7.02 -45.03 26.32
N LEU A 155 5.81 -45.06 25.76
CA LEU A 155 4.73 -45.92 26.25
C LEU A 155 5.09 -47.40 26.11
N ALA A 156 5.65 -47.82 24.98
CA ALA A 156 6.10 -49.20 24.78
C ALA A 156 7.20 -49.59 25.79
N PHE A 157 8.16 -48.68 26.04
CA PHE A 157 9.22 -48.89 27.01
C PHE A 157 8.68 -48.97 28.45
N LEU A 158 7.72 -48.12 28.83
CA LEU A 158 7.06 -48.18 30.13
C LEU A 158 6.29 -49.49 30.32
N VAL A 159 5.56 -49.94 29.29
CA VAL A 159 4.86 -51.23 29.31
C VAL A 159 5.85 -52.39 29.42
N TYR A 160 6.98 -52.31 28.72
CA TYR A 160 8.05 -53.30 28.80
C TYR A 160 8.66 -53.37 30.20
N LEU A 161 9.02 -52.24 30.81
CA LEU A 161 9.52 -52.19 32.18
C LEU A 161 8.47 -52.67 33.20
N TYR A 162 7.20 -52.37 32.97
CA TYR A 162 6.12 -52.87 33.81
C TYR A 162 5.93 -54.39 33.68
N ALA A 163 6.06 -54.94 32.48
CA ALA A 163 6.03 -56.39 32.26
C ALA A 163 7.24 -57.09 32.89
N LEU A 164 8.44 -56.50 32.77
CA LEU A 164 9.66 -57.02 33.40
C LEU A 164 9.58 -57.00 34.93
N SER A 165 9.11 -55.90 35.52
CA SER A 165 8.95 -55.79 36.98
C SER A 165 7.88 -56.74 37.51
N ARG A 166 6.76 -56.95 36.78
CA ARG A 166 5.81 -58.04 37.10
C ARG A 166 6.47 -59.42 37.04
N LYS A 167 7.29 -59.68 36.03
CA LYS A 167 7.97 -60.98 35.86
C LYS A 167 9.00 -61.21 36.98
N GLN A 168 9.78 -60.20 37.36
CA GLN A 168 10.68 -60.25 38.52
C GLN A 168 9.92 -60.47 39.83
N ARG A 169 8.82 -59.74 40.06
CA ARG A 169 7.98 -59.91 41.26
C ARG A 169 7.37 -61.33 41.36
N HIS A 170 6.99 -61.92 40.23
CA HIS A 170 6.49 -63.30 40.18
C HIS A 170 7.61 -64.34 40.38
N SER A 171 8.83 -64.10 39.89
CA SER A 171 9.98 -64.96 40.16
C SER A 171 10.43 -64.89 41.63
N GLN A 172 10.34 -63.73 42.28
CA GLN A 172 10.73 -63.56 43.68
C GLN A 172 9.75 -64.26 44.63
N HIS A 173 8.44 -64.17 44.37
CA HIS A 173 7.42 -64.95 45.09
C HIS A 173 7.54 -66.47 44.92
N ALA A 174 8.05 -66.93 43.77
CA ALA A 174 8.32 -68.35 43.53
C ALA A 174 9.60 -68.84 44.24
N PHE A 175 10.58 -67.94 44.43
CA PHE A 175 11.82 -68.25 45.15
C PHE A 175 11.61 -68.30 46.68
N ASP A 176 10.81 -67.39 47.24
CA ASP A 176 10.46 -67.41 48.68
C ASP A 176 9.66 -68.68 49.05
N HIS A 177 8.78 -69.17 48.15
CA HIS A 177 8.08 -70.44 48.35
C HIS A 177 8.97 -71.70 48.28
N THR A 178 10.18 -71.60 47.74
CA THR A 178 11.15 -72.73 47.68
C THR A 178 12.18 -72.71 48.80
N VAL A 179 12.29 -71.63 49.58
CA VAL A 179 13.21 -71.51 50.72
C VAL A 179 12.53 -71.91 52.04
N ASP A 180 11.19 -71.90 52.10
CA ASP A 180 10.38 -72.35 53.25
C ASP A 180 9.91 -73.83 53.15
N SER A 181 10.63 -74.70 52.44
CA SER A 181 10.45 -76.17 52.43
C SER A 181 11.78 -76.88 52.63
#